data_AF-A0A933CES1-F1
#
_entry.id   AF-A0A933CES1-F1
#
_cell.length_a   1.000
_cell.length_b   1.000
_cell.length_c   1.000
_cell.angle_alpha   90.00
_cell.angle_beta   90.00
_cell.angle_gamma   90.00
#
_symmetry.space_group_name_H-M   'P 1'
#
loop_
_entity.id
_entity.type
_entity.pdbx_description
1 polymer ?
#
loop_
_entity_poly.entity_id
_entity_poly.type
_entity_poly.pdbx_seq_one_letter_code
_entity_poly.pdbx_strand_id
1 'polypeptide(L)'
;MLGRTLVLASALALLAPLPRLSALPGGRPAAAPRPILAQPLGARALDRLSVDADRLHGTLFGLHALGDADPARLAPQKRAFQAELDRAVRGLPAPLLRVASPRERVRELREARPELALSARRAWGGVDLGPLRALAALDGELAALQLRAARELLSEASPLGPKPMRRNAALFALVGAYYSATEGATEAESLEGLAAAGAAFADGPSERTSQWRNLHAGLETAARHARNERPEQAAGLLRDLARLLRGTGDRGDRTAAEALEAQAPDPDSDAILAAKGLIVNPRLRVRTRRVYADDEAKSRARGHAVDSVRADFYQVLGQEIRLRRARSRLASPEPSAPETAAARKAVETALPWARRGTGDLKDKAARNLEAALAALEAGRLRQAAAYVHWASRTLKRRRADIVRIGRALRLRLAAAARPRRPFAAPGQ
;
A
#
# COMPACT_ATOMS: atom_id res chain seq x y z
N MET A 1 52.21 5.69 -5.17
CA MET A 1 50.78 6.10 -5.17
C MET A 1 49.96 5.23 -6.14
N LEU A 2 49.95 3.92 -5.94
CA LEU A 2 49.09 2.94 -6.63
C LEU A 2 48.78 1.87 -5.57
N GLY A 3 47.60 1.91 -4.97
CA GLY A 3 47.30 1.04 -3.81
C GLY A 3 45.92 1.22 -3.18
N ARG A 4 44.88 1.54 -3.97
CA ARG A 4 43.50 1.66 -3.46
C ARG A 4 42.42 1.00 -4.31
N THR A 5 42.79 0.34 -5.42
CA THR A 5 41.82 -0.20 -6.39
C THR A 5 41.58 -1.71 -6.33
N LEU A 6 42.19 -2.45 -5.39
CA LEU A 6 42.21 -3.93 -5.45
C LEU A 6 41.57 -4.67 -4.26
N VAL A 7 40.86 -4.00 -3.34
CA VAL A 7 40.15 -4.69 -2.24
C VAL A 7 38.62 -4.75 -2.44
N LEU A 8 38.07 -4.04 -3.43
CA LEU A 8 36.63 -4.06 -3.72
C LEU A 8 36.17 -5.23 -4.60
N ALA A 9 37.09 -5.96 -5.25
CA ALA A 9 36.73 -6.97 -6.26
C ALA A 9 36.54 -8.40 -5.74
N SER A 10 36.99 -8.73 -4.51
CA SER A 10 37.02 -10.13 -4.04
C SER A 10 35.92 -10.52 -3.03
N ALA A 11 35.05 -9.59 -2.62
CA ALA A 11 33.86 -9.89 -1.80
C ALA A 11 32.54 -9.91 -2.61
N LEU A 12 32.59 -9.49 -3.88
CA LEU A 12 31.44 -9.47 -4.81
C LEU A 12 31.04 -10.87 -5.33
N ALA A 13 31.86 -11.89 -5.11
CA ALA A 13 31.65 -13.23 -5.68
C ALA A 13 30.82 -14.19 -4.82
N LEU A 14 30.50 -13.84 -3.56
CA LEU A 14 29.79 -14.74 -2.63
C LEU A 14 28.33 -14.35 -2.33
N LEU A 15 27.81 -13.29 -2.95
CA LEU A 15 26.42 -12.81 -2.75
C LEU A 15 25.70 -12.32 -4.02
N ALA A 16 26.23 -12.58 -5.23
CA ALA A 16 25.46 -12.41 -6.47
C ALA A 16 24.94 -13.76 -6.96
N PRO A 17 23.67 -13.82 -7.39
CA PRO A 17 23.48 -13.65 -8.82
C PRO A 17 22.41 -12.62 -9.17
N LEU A 18 22.70 -11.84 -10.21
CA LEU A 18 21.71 -11.19 -11.06
C LEU A 18 20.80 -12.27 -11.66
N PRO A 19 19.46 -12.13 -11.67
CA PRO A 19 18.65 -12.96 -12.53
C PRO A 19 18.71 -12.41 -13.96
N ARG A 20 19.21 -13.25 -14.88
CA ARG A 20 18.85 -13.16 -16.29
C ARG A 20 17.33 -13.31 -16.41
N LEU A 21 16.73 -12.43 -17.20
CA LEU A 21 15.36 -12.55 -17.69
C LEU A 21 15.27 -13.80 -18.58
N SER A 22 14.71 -14.87 -18.05
CA SER A 22 14.20 -15.99 -18.83
C SER A 22 12.71 -16.11 -18.55
N ALA A 23 11.88 -15.79 -19.54
CA ALA A 23 10.44 -15.92 -19.49
C ALA A 23 10.02 -17.40 -19.72
N LEU A 24 9.20 -17.93 -18.79
CA LEU A 24 8.02 -18.83 -18.87
C LEU A 24 7.99 -20.01 -19.90
N PRO A 25 7.42 -21.21 -19.56
CA PRO A 25 6.00 -21.32 -19.13
C PRO A 25 5.63 -22.40 -18.09
N GLY A 26 4.44 -22.25 -17.47
CA GLY A 26 3.60 -23.40 -17.09
C GLY A 26 3.68 -23.99 -15.67
N GLY A 27 4.48 -23.44 -14.74
CA GLY A 27 4.54 -23.96 -13.38
C GLY A 27 3.27 -23.65 -12.57
N ARG A 28 2.64 -24.67 -11.97
CA ARG A 28 1.73 -24.47 -10.82
C ARG A 28 2.40 -23.53 -9.81
N PRO A 29 1.68 -22.58 -9.20
CA PRO A 29 2.30 -21.69 -8.21
C PRO A 29 2.99 -22.55 -7.14
N ALA A 30 4.27 -22.29 -6.88
CA ALA A 30 4.99 -22.96 -5.81
C ALA A 30 4.18 -22.79 -4.52
N ALA A 31 3.98 -23.88 -3.78
CA ALA A 31 3.28 -23.81 -2.50
C ALA A 31 4.03 -22.81 -1.60
N ALA A 32 3.30 -21.90 -0.96
CA ALA A 32 3.93 -20.93 -0.07
C ALA A 32 4.78 -21.67 0.98
N PRO A 33 6.03 -21.25 1.22
CA PRO A 33 6.89 -21.91 2.19
C PRO A 33 6.20 -21.92 3.55
N ARG A 34 6.23 -23.07 4.25
CA ARG A 34 5.57 -23.23 5.55
C ARG A 34 6.11 -22.18 6.52
N PRO A 35 5.28 -21.36 7.18
CA PRO A 35 5.75 -20.33 8.08
C PRO A 35 6.48 -20.95 9.27
N ILE A 36 7.56 -20.31 9.71
CA ILE A 36 8.26 -20.71 10.95
C ILE A 36 7.92 -19.79 12.10
N LEU A 37 7.27 -18.64 11.90
CA LEU A 37 6.76 -17.87 13.03
C LEU A 37 5.49 -18.51 13.57
N ALA A 38 5.39 -18.60 14.90
CA ALA A 38 4.21 -19.14 15.58
C ALA A 38 2.92 -18.42 15.17
N GLN A 39 3.03 -17.12 14.94
CA GLN A 39 1.96 -16.28 14.42
C GLN A 39 2.56 -15.22 13.49
N PRO A 40 1.87 -14.87 12.37
CA PRO A 40 2.25 -13.75 11.54
C PRO A 40 2.29 -12.44 12.35
N LEU A 41 3.30 -11.61 12.10
CA LEU A 41 3.37 -10.29 12.71
C LEU A 41 2.28 -9.36 12.13
N GLY A 42 1.55 -8.66 13.01
CA GLY A 42 0.59 -7.63 12.59
C GLY A 42 1.27 -6.35 12.13
N ALA A 43 0.52 -5.49 11.42
CA ALA A 43 1.06 -4.26 10.83
C ALA A 43 1.76 -3.34 11.85
N ARG A 44 1.17 -3.16 13.04
CA ARG A 44 1.78 -2.35 14.10
C ARG A 44 3.11 -2.90 14.60
N ALA A 45 3.24 -4.22 14.70
CA ALA A 45 4.48 -4.86 15.13
C ALA A 45 5.57 -4.68 14.06
N LEU A 46 5.19 -4.83 12.80
CA LEU A 46 6.09 -4.64 11.65
C LEU A 46 6.53 -3.17 11.49
N ASP A 47 5.62 -2.20 11.68
CA ASP A 47 5.98 -0.78 11.69
C ASP A 47 7.01 -0.47 12.79
N ARG A 48 6.81 -0.98 14.01
CA ARG A 48 7.78 -0.82 15.11
C ARG A 48 9.12 -1.46 14.76
N LEU A 49 9.09 -2.68 14.21
CA LEU A 49 10.29 -3.40 13.79
C LEU A 49 11.06 -2.63 12.71
N SER A 50 10.38 -1.98 11.76
CA SER A 50 11.03 -1.13 10.76
C SER A 50 11.76 0.05 11.40
N VAL A 51 11.13 0.73 12.37
CA VAL A 51 11.73 1.86 13.09
C VAL A 51 12.93 1.41 13.92
N ASP A 52 12.81 0.28 14.62
CA ASP A 52 13.92 -0.27 15.39
C ASP A 52 15.08 -0.69 14.48
N ALA A 53 14.81 -1.33 13.34
CA ALA A 53 15.85 -1.73 12.38
C ALA A 53 16.61 -0.53 11.80
N ASP A 54 15.92 0.56 11.42
CA ASP A 54 16.53 1.79 10.94
C ASP A 54 17.40 2.48 12.01
N ARG A 55 16.88 2.59 13.24
CA ARG A 55 17.65 3.13 14.38
C ARG A 55 18.92 2.31 14.65
N LEU A 56 18.78 0.99 14.69
CA LEU A 56 19.89 0.07 14.91
C LEU A 56 20.92 0.16 13.78
N HIS A 57 20.47 0.25 12.52
CA HIS A 57 21.35 0.45 11.37
C HIS A 57 22.15 1.75 11.51
N GLY A 58 21.50 2.89 11.76
CA GLY A 58 22.17 4.18 11.90
C GLY A 58 23.19 4.19 13.05
N THR A 59 22.83 3.56 14.18
CA THR A 59 23.73 3.44 15.34
C THR A 59 24.94 2.57 15.02
N LEU A 60 24.74 1.41 14.40
CA LEU A 60 25.83 0.51 14.01
C LEU A 60 26.73 1.15 12.94
N PHE A 61 26.16 1.88 11.99
CA PHE A 61 26.89 2.58 10.95
C PHE A 61 27.80 3.66 11.55
N GLY A 62 27.28 4.47 12.49
CA GLY A 62 28.08 5.44 13.23
C GLY A 62 29.23 4.78 14.00
N LEU A 63 28.95 3.68 14.72
CA LEU A 63 29.97 2.89 15.42
C LEU A 63 31.00 2.26 14.48
N HIS A 64 30.59 1.89 13.26
CA HIS A 64 31.47 1.34 12.24
C HIS A 64 32.39 2.41 11.67
N ALA A 65 31.85 3.59 11.35
CA ALA A 65 32.60 4.73 10.82
C ALA A 65 33.64 5.27 11.80
N LEU A 66 33.37 5.20 13.12
CA LEU A 66 34.31 5.57 14.17
C LEU A 66 35.49 4.57 14.32
N GLY A 67 35.43 3.41 13.66
CA GLY A 67 36.55 2.45 13.58
C GLY A 67 37.03 1.95 14.95
N ASP A 68 38.34 2.12 15.18
CA ASP A 68 39.06 1.79 16.42
C ASP A 68 39.40 3.04 17.25
N ALA A 69 38.61 4.12 17.12
CA ALA A 69 38.68 5.26 18.03
C ALA A 69 38.58 4.79 19.51
N ASP A 70 39.13 5.60 20.43
CA ASP A 70 39.31 5.30 21.85
C ASP A 70 38.29 4.27 22.40
N PRO A 71 38.72 3.02 22.63
CA PRO A 71 37.86 1.94 23.06
C PRO A 71 37.06 2.27 24.32
N ALA A 72 37.62 3.06 25.24
CA ALA A 72 36.96 3.46 26.49
C ALA A 72 35.76 4.37 26.21
N ARG A 73 35.88 5.29 25.23
CA ARG A 73 34.79 6.19 24.82
C ARG A 73 33.68 5.47 24.05
N LEU A 74 34.02 4.44 23.25
CA LEU A 74 33.04 3.69 22.46
C LEU A 74 32.36 2.56 23.24
N ALA A 75 32.94 2.08 24.34
CA ALA A 75 32.40 0.95 25.11
C ALA A 75 30.96 1.16 25.63
N PRO A 76 30.56 2.35 26.14
CA PRO A 76 29.17 2.61 26.54
C PRO A 76 28.21 2.54 25.35
N GLN A 77 28.57 3.13 24.20
CA GLN A 77 27.72 3.16 23.01
C GLN A 77 27.55 1.76 22.41
N LYS A 78 28.61 0.95 22.37
CA LYS A 78 28.55 -0.46 21.93
C LYS A 78 27.64 -1.30 22.84
N ARG A 79 27.70 -1.10 24.17
CA ARG A 79 26.83 -1.77 25.14
C ARG A 79 25.37 -1.36 24.97
N ALA A 80 25.11 -0.06 24.81
CA ALA A 80 23.76 0.46 24.56
C ALA A 80 23.16 -0.12 23.28
N PHE A 81 23.92 -0.11 22.18
CA PHE A 81 23.52 -0.73 20.92
C PHE A 81 23.19 -2.23 21.08
N GLN A 82 24.06 -3.00 21.74
CA GLN A 82 23.85 -4.43 21.96
C GLN A 82 22.57 -4.68 22.79
N ALA A 83 22.34 -3.89 23.84
CA ALA A 83 21.15 -4.00 24.67
C ALA A 83 19.86 -3.68 23.89
N GLU A 84 19.89 -2.70 22.99
CA GLU A 84 18.77 -2.39 22.09
C GLU A 84 18.51 -3.50 21.08
N LEU A 85 19.55 -4.04 20.46
CA LEU A 85 19.44 -5.16 19.52
C LEU A 85 18.85 -6.39 20.21
N ASP A 86 19.35 -6.73 21.40
CA ASP A 86 18.84 -7.84 22.20
C ASP A 86 17.38 -7.61 22.63
N ARG A 87 17.00 -6.38 22.98
CA ARG A 87 15.60 -6.03 23.31
C ARG A 87 14.68 -6.22 22.11
N ALA A 88 15.09 -5.75 20.93
CA ALA A 88 14.31 -5.88 19.71
C ALA A 88 14.14 -7.36 19.32
N VAL A 89 15.20 -8.18 19.42
CA VAL A 89 15.13 -9.63 19.14
C VAL A 89 14.28 -10.38 20.16
N ARG A 90 14.36 -10.06 21.46
CA ARG A 90 13.51 -10.67 22.51
C ARG A 90 12.02 -10.41 22.32
N GLY A 91 11.66 -9.29 21.69
CA GLY A 91 10.27 -8.95 21.39
C GLY A 91 9.65 -9.75 20.23
N LEU A 92 10.44 -10.56 19.51
CA LEU A 92 9.97 -11.31 18.35
C LEU A 92 9.41 -12.70 18.75
N PRO A 93 8.33 -13.19 18.09
CA PRO A 93 7.78 -14.52 18.32
C PRO A 93 8.83 -15.60 18.10
N ALA A 94 8.89 -16.60 18.99
CA ALA A 94 9.82 -17.73 18.84
C ALA A 94 9.60 -18.44 17.48
N PRO A 95 10.67 -18.86 16.79
CA PRO A 95 10.54 -19.72 15.63
C PRO A 95 10.01 -21.10 16.06
N LEU A 96 9.09 -21.66 15.26
CA LEU A 96 8.33 -22.89 15.50
C LEU A 96 9.17 -24.17 15.36
N LEU A 97 10.39 -24.09 14.85
CA LEU A 97 11.24 -25.25 14.59
C LEU A 97 12.72 -24.91 14.85
N ARG A 98 13.53 -25.92 15.19
CA ARG A 98 15.00 -25.86 15.10
C ARG A 98 15.36 -25.70 13.63
N VAL A 99 15.40 -24.46 13.15
CA VAL A 99 15.63 -24.13 11.75
C VAL A 99 17.03 -24.60 11.35
N ALA A 100 17.17 -25.14 10.14
CA ALA A 100 18.41 -24.98 9.38
C ALA A 100 18.79 -23.49 9.38
N SER A 101 20.07 -23.15 9.41
CA SER A 101 20.57 -21.82 9.84
C SER A 101 19.70 -20.63 9.38
N PRO A 102 19.51 -19.56 10.20
CA PRO A 102 18.69 -18.40 9.80
C PRO A 102 18.99 -17.84 8.40
N ARG A 103 20.24 -18.00 7.95
CA ARG A 103 20.69 -17.63 6.60
C ARG A 103 20.05 -18.47 5.49
N GLU A 104 20.03 -19.79 5.63
CA GLU A 104 19.42 -20.70 4.63
C GLU A 104 17.94 -20.42 4.49
N ARG A 105 17.26 -20.18 5.61
CA ARG A 105 15.84 -19.83 5.60
C ARG A 105 15.57 -18.47 4.96
N VAL A 106 16.41 -17.46 5.21
CA VAL A 106 16.31 -16.16 4.52
C VAL A 106 16.47 -16.33 3.00
N ARG A 107 17.35 -17.22 2.53
CA ARG A 107 17.50 -17.52 1.11
C ARG A 107 16.22 -18.10 0.51
N GLU A 108 15.68 -19.15 1.11
CA GLU A 108 14.43 -19.80 0.68
C GLU A 108 13.26 -18.79 0.58
N LEU A 109 13.08 -17.97 1.61
CA LEU A 109 12.00 -16.97 1.63
C LEU A 109 12.20 -15.88 0.56
N ARG A 110 13.45 -15.48 0.28
CA ARG A 110 13.75 -14.52 -0.79
C ARG A 110 13.47 -15.09 -2.18
N GLU A 111 13.75 -16.38 -2.39
CA GLU A 111 13.44 -17.08 -3.65
C GLU A 111 11.93 -17.21 -3.87
N ALA A 112 11.16 -17.49 -2.81
CA ALA A 112 9.70 -17.63 -2.89
C ALA A 112 8.96 -16.28 -3.03
N ARG A 113 9.55 -15.18 -2.55
CA ARG A 113 8.88 -13.86 -2.49
C ARG A 113 8.35 -13.34 -3.82
N PRO A 114 9.10 -13.35 -4.96
CA PRO A 114 8.65 -12.76 -6.21
C PRO A 114 7.37 -13.39 -6.76
N GLU A 115 7.27 -14.72 -6.73
CA GLU A 115 6.09 -15.45 -7.17
C GLU A 115 4.88 -15.12 -6.29
N LEU A 116 5.08 -15.11 -4.98
CA LEU A 116 4.02 -14.79 -4.03
C LEU A 116 3.57 -13.34 -4.16
N ALA A 117 4.50 -12.41 -4.41
CA ALA A 117 4.19 -11.01 -4.68
C ALA A 117 3.39 -10.84 -5.99
N LEU A 118 3.69 -11.62 -7.03
CA LEU A 118 2.93 -11.62 -8.27
C LEU A 118 1.51 -12.16 -8.06
N SER A 119 1.37 -13.27 -7.33
CA SER A 119 0.08 -13.84 -6.94
C SER A 119 -0.74 -12.88 -6.09
N ALA A 120 -0.13 -12.23 -5.09
CA ALA A 120 -0.78 -11.22 -4.27
C ALA A 120 -1.25 -10.01 -5.09
N ARG A 121 -0.45 -9.54 -6.07
CA ARG A 121 -0.87 -8.45 -6.98
C ARG A 121 -2.04 -8.85 -7.87
N ARG A 122 -2.09 -10.10 -8.35
CA ARG A 122 -3.22 -10.60 -9.16
C ARG A 122 -4.49 -10.80 -8.33
N ALA A 123 -4.34 -11.27 -7.09
CA ALA A 123 -5.42 -11.41 -6.13
C ALA A 123 -6.01 -10.06 -5.70
N TRP A 124 -5.25 -8.97 -5.86
CA TRP A 124 -5.63 -7.61 -5.53
C TRP A 124 -6.68 -7.06 -6.52
N GLY A 125 -7.91 -7.51 -6.34
CA GLY A 125 -9.03 -7.32 -7.25
C GLY A 125 -10.07 -8.45 -7.21
N GLY A 126 -9.78 -9.57 -6.55
CA GLY A 126 -10.65 -10.72 -6.33
C GLY A 126 -10.97 -11.00 -4.86
N VAL A 127 -11.66 -12.12 -4.61
CA VAL A 127 -12.15 -12.53 -3.27
C VAL A 127 -11.08 -13.24 -2.45
N ASP A 128 -10.06 -13.82 -3.08
CA ASP A 128 -9.01 -14.58 -2.38
C ASP A 128 -7.92 -13.67 -1.78
N LEU A 129 -7.87 -13.62 -0.45
CA LEU A 129 -6.85 -12.88 0.31
C LEU A 129 -5.67 -13.76 0.75
N GLY A 130 -5.70 -15.06 0.46
CA GLY A 130 -4.68 -16.03 0.84
C GLY A 130 -3.25 -15.63 0.42
N PRO A 131 -3.01 -15.29 -0.86
CA PRO A 131 -1.68 -14.87 -1.33
C PRO A 131 -1.15 -13.62 -0.61
N LEU A 132 -2.03 -12.67 -0.29
CA LEU A 132 -1.67 -11.44 0.42
C LEU A 132 -1.31 -11.73 1.89
N ARG A 133 -2.07 -12.62 2.56
CA ARG A 133 -1.76 -13.10 3.93
C ARG A 133 -0.42 -13.82 3.97
N ALA A 134 -0.18 -14.71 3.01
CA ALA A 134 1.08 -15.42 2.91
C ALA A 134 2.25 -14.46 2.67
N LEU A 135 2.09 -13.45 1.82
CA LEU A 135 3.13 -12.45 1.55
C LEU A 135 3.44 -11.62 2.80
N ALA A 136 2.41 -11.14 3.51
CA ALA A 136 2.59 -10.40 4.76
C ALA A 136 3.30 -11.24 5.83
N ALA A 137 2.94 -12.52 5.95
CA ALA A 137 3.59 -13.45 6.88
C ALA A 137 5.06 -13.71 6.50
N LEU A 138 5.33 -13.93 5.21
CA LEU A 138 6.68 -14.13 4.68
C LEU A 138 7.57 -12.92 4.94
N ASP A 139 7.08 -11.71 4.65
CA ASP A 139 7.86 -10.48 4.86
C ASP A 139 8.10 -10.22 6.36
N GLY A 140 7.13 -10.54 7.23
CA GLY A 140 7.34 -10.47 8.68
C GLY A 140 8.35 -11.50 9.20
N GLU A 141 8.35 -12.71 8.64
CA GLU A 141 9.32 -13.76 8.94
C GLU A 141 10.73 -13.37 8.51
N LEU A 142 10.88 -12.85 7.28
CA LEU A 142 12.15 -12.32 6.76
C LEU A 142 12.70 -11.24 7.69
N ALA A 143 11.87 -10.28 8.09
CA ALA A 143 12.30 -9.19 8.97
C ALA A 143 12.81 -9.70 10.33
N ALA A 144 12.07 -10.63 10.93
CA ALA A 144 12.43 -11.24 12.21
C ALA A 144 13.74 -12.05 12.11
N LEU A 145 13.91 -12.82 11.04
CA LEU A 145 15.11 -13.63 10.80
C LEU A 145 16.34 -12.75 10.54
N GLN A 146 16.19 -11.67 9.77
CA GLN A 146 17.29 -10.76 9.47
C GLN A 146 17.77 -10.01 10.71
N LEU A 147 16.87 -9.63 11.62
CA LEU A 147 17.27 -9.03 12.90
C LEU A 147 18.02 -10.03 13.79
N ARG A 148 17.58 -11.29 13.83
CA ARG A 148 18.30 -12.38 14.52
C ARG A 148 19.67 -12.65 13.90
N ALA A 149 19.75 -12.68 12.57
CA ALA A 149 21.00 -12.83 11.84
C ALA A 149 21.97 -11.69 12.15
N ALA A 150 21.50 -10.44 12.22
CA ALA A 150 22.34 -9.31 12.63
C ALA A 150 22.95 -9.52 14.03
N ARG A 151 22.14 -9.98 14.99
CA ARG A 151 22.59 -10.33 16.35
C ARG A 151 23.63 -11.46 16.34
N GLU A 152 23.38 -12.53 15.60
CA GLU A 152 24.33 -13.66 15.48
C GLU A 152 25.65 -13.22 14.86
N LEU A 153 25.59 -12.41 13.80
CA LEU A 153 26.76 -11.90 13.07
C LEU A 153 27.68 -11.04 13.95
N LEU A 154 27.10 -10.31 14.89
CA LEU A 154 27.81 -9.43 15.83
C LEU A 154 28.30 -10.16 17.09
N SER A 155 27.87 -11.40 17.31
CA SER A 155 28.34 -12.21 18.44
C SER A 155 29.79 -12.67 18.25
N GLU A 156 30.43 -13.06 19.35
CA GLU A 156 31.75 -13.69 19.29
C GLU A 156 31.71 -15.11 18.70
N ALA A 157 30.54 -15.74 18.66
CA ALA A 157 30.32 -17.04 18.03
C ALA A 157 30.07 -16.94 16.51
N SER A 158 30.17 -15.76 15.91
CA SER A 158 29.91 -15.55 14.49
C SER A 158 30.91 -16.32 13.63
N PRO A 159 30.45 -17.06 12.59
CA PRO A 159 31.33 -17.81 11.70
C PRO A 159 32.10 -16.91 10.71
N LEU A 160 31.83 -15.60 10.70
CA LEU A 160 32.57 -14.65 9.86
C LEU A 160 33.76 -14.10 10.67
N GLY A 161 34.94 -14.14 10.07
CA GLY A 161 36.19 -13.71 10.69
C GLY A 161 36.27 -12.21 10.99
N PRO A 162 37.04 -11.40 10.25
CA PRO A 162 37.48 -10.11 10.75
C PRO A 162 36.29 -9.21 11.14
N LYS A 163 36.42 -8.53 12.28
CA LYS A 163 35.38 -7.69 12.90
C LYS A 163 34.71 -6.69 11.93
N PRO A 164 35.43 -6.05 10.98
CA PRO A 164 34.79 -5.22 9.96
C PRO A 164 33.81 -5.99 9.07
N MET A 165 34.13 -7.23 8.70
CA MET A 165 33.29 -8.09 7.87
C MET A 165 32.02 -8.52 8.61
N ARG A 166 32.14 -8.87 9.89
CA ARG A 166 30.99 -9.11 10.79
C ARG A 166 30.06 -7.90 10.84
N ARG A 167 30.60 -6.70 11.04
CA ARG A 167 29.84 -5.44 11.10
C ARG A 167 29.15 -5.12 9.77
N ASN A 168 29.83 -5.27 8.64
CA ASN A 168 29.24 -5.03 7.32
C ASN A 168 28.09 -5.99 7.04
N ALA A 169 28.27 -7.29 7.31
CA ALA A 169 27.21 -8.28 7.17
C ALA A 169 26.01 -7.95 8.07
N ALA A 170 26.24 -7.49 9.31
CA ALA A 170 25.19 -7.08 10.22
C ALA A 170 24.46 -5.80 9.75
N LEU A 171 25.16 -4.82 9.17
CA LEU A 171 24.54 -3.65 8.54
C LEU A 171 23.59 -4.09 7.43
N PHE A 172 24.02 -4.95 6.51
CA PHE A 172 23.15 -5.49 5.46
C PHE A 172 21.95 -6.26 6.00
N ALA A 173 22.12 -7.01 7.09
CA ALA A 173 21.03 -7.70 7.75
C ALA A 173 20.01 -6.71 8.33
N LEU A 174 20.46 -5.62 8.96
CA LEU A 174 19.56 -4.57 9.49
C LEU A 174 18.82 -3.82 8.38
N VAL A 175 19.50 -3.50 7.26
CA VAL A 175 18.85 -2.93 6.07
C VAL A 175 17.79 -3.89 5.51
N GLY A 176 18.12 -5.18 5.42
CA GLY A 176 17.17 -6.21 5.03
C GLY A 176 15.94 -6.23 5.94
N ALA A 177 16.17 -6.24 7.27
CA ALA A 177 15.11 -6.28 8.26
C ALA A 177 14.18 -5.07 8.14
N TYR A 178 14.74 -3.88 7.93
CA TYR A 178 13.98 -2.66 7.68
C TYR A 178 13.05 -2.81 6.46
N TYR A 179 13.57 -3.29 5.34
CA TYR A 179 12.78 -3.44 4.11
C TYR A 179 11.67 -4.47 4.25
N SER A 180 12.02 -5.66 4.75
CA SER A 180 11.04 -6.74 4.96
C SER A 180 9.97 -6.33 5.97
N ALA A 181 10.33 -5.61 7.04
CA ALA A 181 9.36 -5.08 7.99
C ALA A 181 8.43 -4.04 7.34
N THR A 182 8.96 -3.14 6.53
CA THR A 182 8.16 -2.07 5.89
C THR A 182 7.21 -2.63 4.82
N GLU A 183 7.69 -3.57 4.01
CA GLU A 183 6.86 -4.26 3.02
C GLU A 183 5.78 -5.10 3.72
N GLY A 184 6.17 -5.90 4.73
CA GLY A 184 5.23 -6.68 5.53
C GLY A 184 4.18 -5.82 6.23
N ALA A 185 4.57 -4.68 6.80
CA ALA A 185 3.63 -3.73 7.41
C ALA A 185 2.64 -3.20 6.37
N THR A 186 3.12 -2.92 5.15
CA THR A 186 2.26 -2.48 4.05
C THR A 186 1.24 -3.54 3.66
N GLU A 187 1.65 -4.81 3.55
CA GLU A 187 0.73 -5.90 3.22
C GLU A 187 -0.25 -6.22 4.36
N ALA A 188 0.22 -6.23 5.61
CA ALA A 188 -0.62 -6.42 6.79
C ALA A 188 -1.67 -5.30 6.93
N GLU A 189 -1.29 -4.05 6.70
CA GLU A 189 -2.24 -2.93 6.68
C GLU A 189 -3.22 -3.00 5.51
N SER A 190 -2.80 -3.56 4.38
CA SER A 190 -3.69 -3.85 3.25
C SER A 190 -4.76 -4.84 3.67
N LEU A 191 -4.38 -5.91 4.35
CA LEU A 191 -5.31 -6.92 4.90
C LEU A 191 -6.26 -6.31 5.92
N GLU A 192 -5.76 -5.50 6.86
CA GLU A 192 -6.61 -4.78 7.81
C GLU A 192 -7.60 -3.85 7.09
N GLY A 193 -7.17 -3.19 6.02
CA GLY A 193 -8.03 -2.38 5.17
C GLY A 193 -9.11 -3.18 4.46
N LEU A 194 -8.75 -4.30 3.86
CA LEU A 194 -9.71 -5.17 3.19
C LEU A 194 -10.71 -5.79 4.18
N ALA A 195 -10.25 -6.17 5.38
CA ALA A 195 -11.13 -6.64 6.46
C ALA A 195 -12.09 -5.53 6.92
N ALA A 196 -11.61 -4.30 7.10
CA ALA A 196 -12.45 -3.15 7.43
C ALA A 196 -13.48 -2.85 6.33
N ALA A 197 -13.11 -3.04 5.06
CA ALA A 197 -14.02 -2.95 3.93
C ALA A 197 -15.12 -4.03 4.01
N GLY A 198 -14.74 -5.30 4.26
CA GLY A 198 -15.69 -6.39 4.44
C GLY A 198 -16.70 -6.10 5.56
N ALA A 199 -16.23 -5.60 6.71
CA ALA A 199 -17.11 -5.22 7.81
C ALA A 199 -18.00 -4.00 7.50
N ALA A 200 -17.53 -3.06 6.68
CA ALA A 200 -18.26 -1.82 6.37
C ALA A 200 -19.22 -1.96 5.19
N PHE A 201 -18.95 -2.87 4.25
CA PHE A 201 -19.65 -3.00 2.98
C PHE A 201 -20.31 -4.38 2.78
N ALA A 202 -20.13 -5.32 3.72
CA ALA A 202 -20.76 -6.64 3.90
C ALA A 202 -20.68 -7.66 2.75
N ASP A 203 -20.50 -7.21 1.53
CA ASP A 203 -20.15 -8.03 0.38
C ASP A 203 -18.74 -7.58 0.00
N GLY A 204 -17.83 -8.52 -0.24
CA GLY A 204 -16.51 -8.22 -0.80
C GLY A 204 -16.62 -7.46 -2.14
N PRO A 205 -15.56 -7.39 -2.95
CA PRO A 205 -15.72 -6.89 -4.32
C PRO A 205 -16.73 -7.77 -5.07
N SER A 206 -17.97 -7.31 -5.19
CA SER A 206 -18.98 -7.92 -6.05
C SER A 206 -18.67 -7.61 -7.51
N GLU A 207 -19.20 -8.39 -8.44
CA GLU A 207 -19.07 -8.11 -9.88
C GLU A 207 -19.55 -6.69 -10.23
N ARG A 208 -20.63 -6.24 -9.58
CA ARG A 208 -21.12 -4.86 -9.63
C ARG A 208 -20.10 -3.85 -9.10
N THR A 209 -19.35 -4.19 -8.04
CA THR A 209 -18.23 -3.35 -7.52
C THR A 209 -17.10 -3.21 -8.53
N SER A 210 -16.78 -4.30 -9.23
CA SER A 210 -15.75 -4.31 -10.26
C SER A 210 -16.18 -3.51 -11.48
N GLN A 211 -17.44 -3.62 -11.90
CA GLN A 211 -18.04 -2.79 -12.94
C GLN A 211 -18.01 -1.30 -12.57
N TRP A 212 -18.43 -0.92 -11.35
CA TRP A 212 -18.39 0.49 -10.90
C TRP A 212 -16.97 1.03 -10.70
N ARG A 213 -16.04 0.19 -10.21
CA ARG A 213 -14.61 0.53 -10.14
C ARG A 213 -14.02 0.77 -11.53
N ASN A 214 -14.38 -0.08 -12.49
CA ASN A 214 -13.99 0.07 -13.89
C ASN A 214 -14.65 1.30 -14.51
N LEU A 215 -15.88 1.62 -14.13
CA LEU A 215 -16.58 2.81 -14.58
C LEU A 215 -15.92 4.08 -14.05
N HIS A 216 -15.58 4.14 -12.75
CA HIS A 216 -14.82 5.25 -12.18
C HIS A 216 -13.42 5.38 -12.77
N ALA A 217 -12.71 4.27 -12.94
CA ALA A 217 -11.38 4.28 -13.56
C ALA A 217 -11.46 4.72 -15.04
N GLY A 218 -12.52 4.31 -15.74
CA GLY A 218 -12.86 4.74 -17.08
C GLY A 218 -13.10 6.25 -17.12
N LEU A 219 -14.04 6.77 -16.33
CA LEU A 219 -14.31 8.22 -16.27
C LEU A 219 -13.07 9.05 -15.91
N GLU A 220 -12.21 8.53 -15.04
CA GLU A 220 -10.93 9.18 -14.74
C GLU A 220 -9.94 9.16 -15.91
N THR A 221 -10.00 8.11 -16.72
CA THR A 221 -9.18 7.96 -17.92
C THR A 221 -9.71 8.86 -19.03
N ALA A 222 -11.03 8.95 -19.22
CA ALA A 222 -11.67 9.90 -20.13
C ALA A 222 -11.31 11.35 -19.76
N ALA A 223 -11.45 11.72 -18.49
CA ALA A 223 -11.08 13.04 -17.98
C ALA A 223 -9.57 13.34 -18.08
N ARG A 224 -8.72 12.31 -18.22
CA ARG A 224 -7.28 12.46 -18.46
C ARG A 224 -7.01 12.63 -19.95
N HIS A 225 -7.67 11.86 -20.81
CA HIS A 225 -7.56 12.00 -22.26
C HIS A 225 -8.02 13.39 -22.71
N ALA A 226 -9.15 13.88 -22.20
CA ALA A 226 -9.64 15.23 -22.43
C ALA A 226 -8.58 16.30 -22.09
N ARG A 227 -8.08 16.29 -20.85
CA ARG A 227 -7.01 17.21 -20.38
C ARG A 227 -5.68 17.11 -21.12
N ASN A 228 -5.42 15.98 -21.77
CA ASN A 228 -4.20 15.76 -22.54
C ASN A 228 -4.42 16.04 -24.03
N GLU A 229 -5.46 16.79 -24.39
CA GLU A 229 -5.82 17.15 -25.77
C GLU A 229 -6.05 15.91 -26.65
N ARG A 230 -6.66 14.87 -26.06
CA ARG A 230 -7.07 13.63 -26.76
C ARG A 230 -8.59 13.44 -26.69
N PRO A 231 -9.38 14.37 -27.25
CA PRO A 231 -10.84 14.38 -27.10
C PRO A 231 -11.49 13.13 -27.69
N GLU A 232 -11.01 12.62 -28.83
CA GLU A 232 -11.57 11.42 -29.46
C GLU A 232 -11.44 10.16 -28.56
N GLN A 233 -10.32 10.03 -27.84
CA GLN A 233 -10.09 8.93 -26.91
C GLN A 233 -10.98 9.05 -25.67
N ALA A 234 -11.20 10.28 -25.19
CA ALA A 234 -12.13 10.55 -24.10
C ALA A 234 -13.59 10.24 -24.49
N ALA A 235 -14.00 10.71 -25.66
CA ALA A 235 -15.33 10.48 -26.24
C ALA A 235 -15.62 8.99 -26.45
N GLY A 236 -14.67 8.24 -27.03
CA GLY A 236 -14.79 6.79 -27.21
C GLY A 236 -15.01 6.07 -25.88
N LEU A 237 -14.20 6.43 -24.87
CA LEU A 237 -14.31 5.84 -23.55
C LEU A 237 -15.63 6.18 -22.85
N LEU A 238 -16.16 7.40 -22.99
CA LEU A 238 -17.48 7.77 -22.45
C LEU A 238 -18.61 6.95 -23.09
N ARG A 239 -18.55 6.72 -24.40
CA ARG A 239 -19.53 5.87 -25.13
C ARG A 239 -19.42 4.40 -24.74
N ASP A 240 -18.22 3.89 -24.51
CA ASP A 240 -18.01 2.52 -24.00
C ASP A 240 -18.61 2.34 -22.60
N LEU A 241 -18.40 3.33 -21.73
CA LEU A 241 -18.96 3.34 -20.38
C LEU A 241 -20.50 3.46 -20.39
N ALA A 242 -21.06 4.28 -21.28
CA ALA A 242 -22.51 4.37 -21.48
C ALA A 242 -23.11 3.07 -22.02
N ARG A 243 -22.43 2.37 -22.93
CA ARG A 243 -22.84 1.03 -23.40
C ARG A 243 -22.82 0.01 -22.26
N LEU A 244 -21.77 0.01 -21.43
CA LEU A 244 -21.66 -0.86 -20.27
C LEU A 244 -22.81 -0.62 -19.28
N LEU A 245 -23.15 0.64 -19.00
CA LEU A 245 -24.29 1.00 -18.13
C LEU A 245 -25.64 0.60 -18.73
N ARG A 246 -25.85 0.73 -20.04
CA ARG A 246 -27.10 0.30 -20.70
C ARG A 246 -27.33 -1.21 -20.64
N GLY A 247 -26.25 -2.01 -20.70
CA GLY A 247 -26.31 -3.46 -20.59
C GLY A 247 -26.78 -4.00 -19.23
N THR A 248 -26.89 -3.14 -18.20
CA THR A 248 -27.34 -3.53 -16.85
C THR A 248 -28.85 -3.68 -16.73
N GLY A 249 -29.63 -3.11 -17.67
CA GLY A 249 -31.10 -3.11 -17.63
C GLY A 249 -31.72 -2.15 -16.62
N ASP A 250 -30.95 -1.45 -15.79
CA ASP A 250 -31.44 -0.53 -14.76
C ASP A 250 -31.80 0.86 -15.33
N ARG A 251 -32.86 1.50 -14.84
CA ARG A 251 -33.34 2.81 -15.33
C ARG A 251 -32.39 3.95 -14.95
N GLY A 252 -31.79 3.91 -13.77
CA GLY A 252 -30.80 4.89 -13.32
C GLY A 252 -29.48 4.76 -14.08
N ASP A 253 -29.06 3.52 -14.35
CA ASP A 253 -27.88 3.26 -15.20
C ASP A 253 -28.12 3.69 -16.65
N ARG A 254 -29.37 3.58 -17.16
CA ARG A 254 -29.78 4.18 -18.45
C ARG A 254 -29.70 5.70 -18.44
N THR A 255 -30.22 6.37 -17.42
CA THR A 255 -30.11 7.84 -17.30
C THR A 255 -28.65 8.29 -17.16
N ALA A 256 -27.82 7.54 -16.44
CA ALA A 256 -26.39 7.80 -16.36
C ALA A 256 -25.70 7.57 -17.72
N ALA A 257 -26.08 6.53 -18.46
CA ALA A 257 -25.58 6.27 -19.81
C ALA A 257 -25.95 7.40 -20.78
N GLU A 258 -27.20 7.86 -20.77
CA GLU A 258 -27.68 8.99 -21.56
C GLU A 258 -26.89 10.27 -21.25
N ALA A 259 -26.65 10.54 -19.97
CA ALA A 259 -25.83 11.67 -19.54
C ALA A 259 -24.36 11.54 -20.01
N LEU A 260 -23.76 10.34 -19.97
CA LEU A 260 -22.41 10.12 -20.46
C LEU A 260 -22.30 10.26 -21.98
N GLU A 261 -23.30 9.80 -22.73
CA GLU A 261 -23.35 9.98 -24.19
C GLU A 261 -23.52 11.44 -24.59
N ALA A 262 -24.36 12.19 -23.88
CA ALA A 262 -24.56 13.61 -24.13
C ALA A 262 -23.26 14.41 -23.94
N GLN A 263 -22.32 13.91 -23.12
CA GLN A 263 -21.01 14.53 -22.88
C GLN A 263 -19.91 14.00 -23.81
N ALA A 264 -20.15 12.96 -24.59
CA ALA A 264 -19.15 12.41 -25.51
C ALA A 264 -18.74 13.36 -26.66
N PRO A 265 -19.60 14.24 -27.20
CA PRO A 265 -19.21 15.21 -28.22
C PRO A 265 -18.31 16.36 -27.72
N ASP A 266 -18.36 16.67 -26.42
CA ASP A 266 -17.55 17.73 -25.78
C ASP A 266 -16.91 17.20 -24.48
N PRO A 267 -15.83 16.41 -24.60
CA PRO A 267 -15.22 15.75 -23.46
C PRO A 267 -14.34 16.68 -22.60
N ASP A 268 -14.08 17.91 -23.03
CA ASP A 268 -13.12 18.81 -22.36
C ASP A 268 -13.74 19.58 -21.17
N SER A 269 -14.98 19.27 -20.83
CA SER A 269 -15.78 19.98 -19.85
C SER A 269 -15.56 19.53 -18.39
N ASP A 270 -15.66 20.48 -17.46
CA ASP A 270 -15.94 20.25 -16.03
C ASP A 270 -17.14 19.29 -15.82
N ALA A 271 -17.98 19.11 -16.84
CA ALA A 271 -19.06 18.16 -16.91
C ALA A 271 -18.63 16.68 -16.84
N ILE A 272 -17.43 16.25 -17.29
CA ILE A 272 -16.96 14.87 -17.03
C ILE A 272 -16.69 14.66 -15.54
N LEU A 273 -16.12 15.67 -14.87
CA LEU A 273 -15.92 15.66 -13.41
C LEU A 273 -17.26 15.80 -12.67
N ALA A 274 -18.23 16.53 -13.23
CA ALA A 274 -19.59 16.61 -12.72
C ALA A 274 -20.38 15.32 -12.95
N ALA A 275 -20.14 14.58 -14.03
CA ALA A 275 -20.71 13.25 -14.31
C ALA A 275 -20.15 12.21 -13.34
N LYS A 276 -18.84 12.31 -13.01
CA LYS A 276 -18.29 11.63 -11.83
C LYS A 276 -19.05 12.08 -10.57
N GLY A 277 -19.35 13.37 -10.39
CA GLY A 277 -20.19 13.87 -9.30
C GLY A 277 -21.62 13.30 -9.26
N LEU A 278 -22.27 13.06 -10.41
CA LEU A 278 -23.59 12.44 -10.55
C LEU A 278 -23.58 10.95 -10.19
N ILE A 279 -22.47 10.28 -10.51
CA ILE A 279 -22.24 8.86 -10.19
C ILE A 279 -21.70 8.71 -8.75
N VAL A 280 -21.04 9.74 -8.19
CA VAL A 280 -20.38 9.71 -6.86
C VAL A 280 -21.20 10.36 -5.73
N ASN A 281 -22.16 11.25 -5.98
CA ASN A 281 -22.66 12.09 -4.89
C ASN A 281 -24.11 12.58 -5.02
N PRO A 282 -24.94 12.34 -4.00
CA PRO A 282 -25.86 13.36 -3.52
C PRO A 282 -25.17 14.06 -2.33
N ARG A 283 -24.48 15.18 -2.58
CA ARG A 283 -24.03 16.20 -1.59
C ARG A 283 -24.09 15.78 -0.10
N LEU A 284 -23.10 15.01 0.38
CA LEU A 284 -22.97 14.63 1.80
C LEU A 284 -22.36 15.71 2.72
N ARG A 285 -22.35 17.00 2.33
CA ARG A 285 -21.98 18.11 3.24
C ARG A 285 -22.95 19.28 3.28
N VAL A 286 -24.03 19.28 2.51
CA VAL A 286 -25.05 20.34 2.58
C VAL A 286 -26.40 19.68 2.85
N ARG A 287 -27.16 20.23 3.81
CA ARG A 287 -28.58 19.96 4.05
C ARG A 287 -29.43 20.37 2.83
N THR A 288 -29.07 20.03 1.61
CA THR A 288 -30.01 20.14 0.49
C THR A 288 -30.98 18.99 0.62
N ARG A 289 -32.17 19.29 1.18
CA ARG A 289 -33.38 18.47 1.05
C ARG A 289 -33.70 18.33 -0.45
N ARG A 290 -33.03 17.43 -1.17
CA ARG A 290 -33.60 16.91 -2.42
C ARG A 290 -34.76 16.02 -2.01
N VAL A 291 -35.96 16.42 -2.39
CA VAL A 291 -37.17 15.59 -2.28
C VAL A 291 -37.05 14.54 -3.39
N TYR A 292 -36.82 13.29 -3.01
CA TYR A 292 -36.95 12.17 -3.95
C TYR A 292 -38.44 11.94 -4.17
N ALA A 293 -38.85 11.75 -5.42
CA ALA A 293 -40.26 11.60 -5.80
C ALA A 293 -40.93 10.40 -5.11
N ASP A 294 -40.16 9.35 -4.81
CA ASP A 294 -40.62 8.16 -4.10
C ASP A 294 -39.52 7.54 -3.22
N ASP A 295 -39.92 6.63 -2.32
CA ASP A 295 -39.02 5.91 -1.41
C ASP A 295 -38.09 4.92 -2.14
N GLU A 296 -38.45 4.49 -3.34
CA GLU A 296 -37.66 3.58 -4.18
C GLU A 296 -36.43 4.30 -4.75
N ALA A 297 -36.61 5.49 -5.30
CA ALA A 297 -35.57 6.40 -5.79
C ALA A 297 -34.60 6.78 -4.66
N LYS A 298 -35.12 6.98 -3.46
CA LYS A 298 -34.33 7.24 -2.26
C LYS A 298 -33.52 6.02 -1.82
N SER A 299 -34.08 4.82 -1.91
CA SER A 299 -33.37 3.56 -1.64
C SER A 299 -32.26 3.32 -2.66
N ARG A 300 -32.54 3.48 -3.96
CA ARG A 300 -31.56 3.38 -5.06
C ARG A 300 -30.43 4.38 -4.91
N ALA A 301 -30.73 5.67 -4.67
CA ALA A 301 -29.71 6.69 -4.48
C ALA A 301 -28.78 6.38 -3.29
N ARG A 302 -29.30 5.75 -2.23
CA ARG A 302 -28.50 5.26 -1.09
C ARG A 302 -27.65 4.05 -1.47
N GLY A 303 -28.16 3.13 -2.29
CA GLY A 303 -27.39 2.03 -2.88
C GLY A 303 -26.20 2.52 -3.70
N HIS A 304 -26.43 3.43 -4.66
CA HIS A 304 -25.36 4.04 -5.46
C HIS A 304 -24.34 4.79 -4.59
N ALA A 305 -24.79 5.51 -3.56
CA ALA A 305 -23.88 6.17 -2.63
C ALA A 305 -22.99 5.17 -1.86
N VAL A 306 -23.51 3.99 -1.48
CA VAL A 306 -22.70 2.92 -0.87
C VAL A 306 -21.67 2.38 -1.87
N ASP A 307 -22.08 2.12 -3.11
CA ASP A 307 -21.20 1.62 -4.17
C ASP A 307 -20.06 2.61 -4.50
N SER A 308 -20.37 3.89 -4.59
CA SER A 308 -19.38 4.92 -4.86
C SER A 308 -18.39 5.11 -3.69
N VAL A 309 -18.89 5.12 -2.45
CA VAL A 309 -18.05 5.19 -1.24
C VAL A 309 -17.13 3.97 -1.16
N ARG A 310 -17.63 2.78 -1.54
CA ARG A 310 -16.83 1.56 -1.66
C ARG A 310 -15.76 1.68 -2.75
N ALA A 311 -16.07 2.24 -3.92
CA ALA A 311 -15.08 2.48 -4.97
C ALA A 311 -13.98 3.49 -4.53
N ASP A 312 -14.36 4.60 -3.89
CA ASP A 312 -13.39 5.57 -3.32
C ASP A 312 -12.52 4.91 -2.25
N PHE A 313 -13.08 4.00 -1.42
CA PHE A 313 -12.32 3.23 -0.45
C PHE A 313 -11.16 2.45 -1.10
N TYR A 314 -11.46 1.65 -2.13
CA TYR A 314 -10.44 0.82 -2.79
C TYR A 314 -9.40 1.65 -3.53
N GLN A 315 -9.82 2.77 -4.15
CA GLN A 315 -8.87 3.70 -4.76
C GLN A 315 -7.94 4.32 -3.71
N VAL A 316 -8.47 4.82 -2.59
CA VAL A 316 -7.67 5.42 -1.50
C VAL A 316 -6.72 4.39 -0.91
N LEU A 317 -7.20 3.18 -0.58
CA LEU A 317 -6.38 2.09 -0.08
C LEU A 317 -5.23 1.79 -1.06
N GLY A 318 -5.53 1.79 -2.35
CA GLY A 318 -4.52 1.52 -3.36
C GLY A 318 -3.43 2.57 -3.50
N GLN A 319 -3.80 3.84 -3.41
CA GLN A 319 -2.82 4.92 -3.40
C GLN A 319 -2.01 4.91 -2.11
N GLU A 320 -2.64 4.65 -0.96
CA GLU A 320 -1.97 4.49 0.34
C GLU A 320 -0.86 3.44 0.26
N ILE A 321 -1.16 2.26 -0.29
CA ILE A 321 -0.20 1.15 -0.43
C ILE A 321 0.94 1.50 -1.39
N ARG A 322 0.65 2.10 -2.55
CA ARG A 322 1.68 2.54 -3.50
C ARG A 322 2.63 3.56 -2.86
N LEU A 323 2.08 4.54 -2.14
CA LEU A 323 2.88 5.56 -1.46
C LEU A 323 3.70 4.97 -0.32
N ARG A 324 3.20 3.96 0.40
CA ARG A 324 4.01 3.26 1.41
C ARG A 324 5.20 2.51 0.81
N ARG A 325 4.98 1.78 -0.28
CA ARG A 325 6.09 1.13 -1.00
C ARG A 325 7.09 2.16 -1.54
N ALA A 326 6.60 3.30 -2.03
CA ALA A 326 7.45 4.41 -2.45
C ALA A 326 8.26 5.00 -1.28
N ARG A 327 7.63 5.20 -0.11
CA ARG A 327 8.32 5.62 1.11
C ARG A 327 9.40 4.62 1.51
N SER A 328 9.08 3.32 1.53
CA SER A 328 10.02 2.24 1.88
C SER A 328 11.30 2.35 1.07
N ARG A 329 11.14 2.49 -0.25
CA ARG A 329 12.23 2.69 -1.22
C ARG A 329 13.05 3.95 -0.93
N LEU A 330 12.39 5.09 -0.71
CA LEU A 330 13.07 6.38 -0.50
C LEU A 330 13.75 6.51 0.88
N ALA A 331 13.19 5.87 1.90
CA ALA A 331 13.75 5.87 3.25
C ALA A 331 14.81 4.77 3.45
N SER A 332 15.14 4.02 2.39
CA SER A 332 16.33 3.20 2.37
C SER A 332 17.57 4.02 2.78
N PRO A 333 18.51 3.42 3.54
CA PRO A 333 19.82 4.04 3.77
C PRO A 333 20.57 4.35 2.48
N GLU A 334 20.42 3.52 1.45
CA GLU A 334 21.04 3.67 0.13
C GLU A 334 20.03 3.29 -0.98
N PRO A 335 19.12 4.21 -1.35
CA PRO A 335 18.14 3.95 -2.39
C PRO A 335 18.81 3.90 -3.76
N SER A 336 18.59 2.83 -4.51
CA SER A 336 19.08 2.71 -5.88
C SER A 336 18.36 3.67 -6.84
N ALA A 337 18.96 3.95 -7.99
CA ALA A 337 18.33 4.79 -9.02
C ALA A 337 16.98 4.22 -9.52
N PRO A 338 16.83 2.90 -9.77
CA PRO A 338 15.54 2.30 -10.11
C PRO A 338 14.49 2.45 -9.00
N GLU A 339 14.88 2.33 -7.73
CA GLU A 339 13.98 2.50 -6.59
C GLU A 339 13.48 3.94 -6.47
N THR A 340 14.39 4.89 -6.63
CA THR A 340 14.08 6.32 -6.65
C THR A 340 13.16 6.67 -7.81
N ALA A 341 13.41 6.16 -9.01
CA ALA A 341 12.55 6.35 -10.17
C ALA A 341 11.16 5.72 -9.98
N ALA A 342 11.09 4.51 -9.40
CA ALA A 342 9.82 3.85 -9.13
C ALA A 342 9.01 4.57 -8.04
N ALA A 343 9.68 5.14 -7.03
CA ALA A 343 9.05 5.96 -6.02
C ALA A 343 8.54 7.29 -6.60
N ARG A 344 9.36 7.97 -7.43
CA ARG A 344 8.95 9.17 -8.18
C ARG A 344 7.69 8.89 -9.00
N LYS A 345 7.69 7.84 -9.82
CA LYS A 345 6.53 7.43 -10.62
C LYS A 345 5.27 7.20 -9.77
N ALA A 346 5.42 6.62 -8.56
CA ALA A 346 4.30 6.42 -7.66
C ALA A 346 3.73 7.76 -7.15
N VAL A 347 4.58 8.72 -6.81
CA VAL A 347 4.17 10.08 -6.40
C VAL A 347 3.51 10.82 -7.57
N GLU A 348 4.13 10.82 -8.75
CA GLU A 348 3.59 11.42 -9.98
C GLU A 348 2.23 10.83 -10.37
N THR A 349 2.01 9.54 -10.14
CA THR A 349 0.73 8.88 -10.40
C THR A 349 -0.33 9.27 -9.36
N ALA A 350 0.08 9.39 -8.09
CA ALA A 350 -0.83 9.68 -6.98
C ALA A 350 -1.27 11.16 -6.92
N LEU A 351 -0.39 12.09 -7.30
CA LEU A 351 -0.62 13.53 -7.17
C LEU A 351 -1.85 14.01 -7.98
N PRO A 352 -1.95 13.73 -9.31
CA PRO A 352 -3.12 14.10 -10.08
C PRO A 352 -4.40 13.47 -9.53
N TRP A 353 -4.34 12.25 -9.00
CA TRP A 353 -5.50 11.60 -8.37
C TRP A 353 -5.92 12.32 -7.09
N ALA A 354 -4.97 12.74 -6.25
CA ALA A 354 -5.24 13.48 -5.03
C ALA A 354 -5.88 14.85 -5.33
N ARG A 355 -5.33 15.59 -6.30
CA ARG A 355 -5.86 16.90 -6.77
C ARG A 355 -7.29 16.81 -7.32
N ARG A 356 -7.67 15.69 -7.92
CA ARG A 356 -9.00 15.49 -8.53
C ARG A 356 -10.11 15.19 -7.52
N GLY A 357 -9.77 14.88 -6.27
CA GLY A 357 -10.78 14.45 -5.30
C GLY A 357 -11.28 15.61 -4.44
N THR A 358 -12.58 15.61 -4.11
CA THR A 358 -13.15 16.60 -3.21
C THR A 358 -12.93 16.20 -1.74
N GLY A 359 -12.32 17.09 -0.97
CA GLY A 359 -12.26 17.01 0.49
C GLY A 359 -10.89 17.34 1.08
N ASP A 360 -10.92 18.02 2.23
CA ASP A 360 -9.77 18.60 2.93
C ASP A 360 -8.57 17.66 3.12
N LEU A 361 -8.82 16.34 3.23
CA LEU A 361 -7.77 15.32 3.35
C LEU A 361 -7.10 14.98 2.01
N LYS A 362 -7.82 14.98 0.88
CA LYS A 362 -7.19 14.77 -0.43
C LYS A 362 -6.36 15.99 -0.84
N ASP A 363 -6.80 17.20 -0.52
CA ASP A 363 -6.01 18.43 -0.74
C ASP A 363 -4.74 18.45 0.11
N LYS A 364 -4.83 18.08 1.40
CA LYS A 364 -3.65 17.91 2.26
C LYS A 364 -2.71 16.84 1.73
N ALA A 365 -3.24 15.74 1.18
CA ALA A 365 -2.40 14.71 0.56
C ALA A 365 -1.71 15.25 -0.70
N ALA A 366 -2.41 16.00 -1.56
CA ALA A 366 -1.86 16.60 -2.76
C ALA A 366 -0.69 17.55 -2.45
N ARG A 367 -0.84 18.45 -1.46
CA ARG A 367 0.25 19.35 -1.03
C ARG A 367 1.49 18.60 -0.55
N ASN A 368 1.29 17.52 0.21
CA ASN A 368 2.41 16.67 0.63
C ASN A 368 3.07 15.97 -0.57
N LEU A 369 2.31 15.52 -1.57
CA LEU A 369 2.86 14.90 -2.76
C LEU A 369 3.62 15.90 -3.65
N GLU A 370 3.16 17.15 -3.74
CA GLU A 370 3.90 18.24 -4.39
C GLU A 370 5.24 18.49 -3.71
N ALA A 371 5.23 18.61 -2.38
CA ALA A 371 6.45 18.77 -1.60
C ALA A 371 7.39 17.56 -1.73
N ALA A 372 6.84 16.34 -1.87
CA ALA A 372 7.62 15.15 -2.13
C ALA A 372 8.32 15.20 -3.51
N LEU A 373 7.61 15.62 -4.57
CA LEU A 373 8.22 15.76 -5.90
C LEU A 373 9.32 16.82 -5.91
N ALA A 374 9.07 17.99 -5.32
CA ALA A 374 10.08 19.04 -5.20
C ALA A 374 11.32 18.58 -4.42
N ALA A 375 11.14 17.76 -3.37
CA ALA A 375 12.25 17.16 -2.65
C ALA A 375 13.01 16.11 -3.48
N LEU A 376 12.32 15.31 -4.30
CA LEU A 376 12.93 14.33 -5.22
C LEU A 376 13.73 15.01 -6.34
N GLU A 377 13.24 16.13 -6.87
CA GLU A 377 13.94 16.94 -7.88
C GLU A 377 15.21 17.56 -7.30
N ALA A 378 15.14 18.03 -6.05
CA ALA A 378 16.30 18.55 -5.32
C ALA A 378 17.25 17.49 -4.75
N GLY A 379 17.04 16.19 -5.03
CA GLY A 379 17.87 15.10 -4.51
C GLY A 379 17.74 14.85 -2.99
N ARG A 380 16.76 15.46 -2.32
CA ARG A 380 16.53 15.36 -0.86
C ARG A 380 15.68 14.15 -0.51
N LEU A 381 16.22 12.94 -0.70
CA LEU A 381 15.46 11.68 -0.64
C LEU A 381 14.78 11.40 0.72
N ARG A 382 15.46 11.67 1.84
CA ARG A 382 14.87 11.52 3.18
C ARG A 382 13.69 12.46 3.41
N GLN A 383 13.82 13.70 2.93
CA GLN A 383 12.74 14.67 3.02
C GLN A 383 11.56 14.28 2.13
N ALA A 384 11.83 13.79 0.91
CA ALA A 384 10.80 13.21 0.04
C ALA A 384 10.08 12.04 0.72
N ALA A 385 10.81 11.11 1.35
CA ALA A 385 10.22 10.00 2.09
C ALA A 385 9.30 10.47 3.24
N ALA A 386 9.67 11.54 3.95
CA ALA A 386 8.83 12.14 4.99
C ALA A 386 7.53 12.72 4.42
N TYR A 387 7.61 13.48 3.32
CA TYR A 387 6.42 14.01 2.65
C TYR A 387 5.50 12.90 2.12
N VAL A 388 6.08 11.85 1.51
CA VAL A 388 5.31 10.65 1.08
C VAL A 388 4.64 9.98 2.27
N HIS A 389 5.32 9.88 3.42
CA HIS A 389 4.74 9.36 4.64
C HIS A 389 3.52 10.19 5.10
N TRP A 390 3.64 11.52 5.12
CA TRP A 390 2.54 12.41 5.50
C TRP A 390 1.35 12.33 4.54
N ALA A 391 1.61 12.24 3.24
CA ALA A 391 0.58 11.98 2.24
C ALA A 391 -0.15 10.65 2.52
N SER A 392 0.59 9.56 2.70
CA SER A 392 0.04 8.23 3.02
C SER A 392 -0.80 8.25 4.30
N ARG A 393 -0.33 8.89 5.38
CA ARG A 393 -1.12 9.05 6.63
C ARG A 393 -2.40 9.84 6.42
N THR A 394 -2.37 10.86 5.58
CA THR A 394 -3.55 11.66 5.27
C THR A 394 -4.58 10.83 4.50
N LEU A 395 -4.13 9.99 3.57
CA LEU A 395 -4.99 9.03 2.87
C LEU A 395 -5.55 7.94 3.79
N LYS A 396 -4.77 7.44 4.76
CA LYS A 396 -5.27 6.52 5.80
C LYS A 396 -6.41 7.15 6.62
N ARG A 397 -6.29 8.44 6.99
CA ARG A 397 -7.38 9.18 7.64
C ARG A 397 -8.62 9.28 6.74
N ARG A 398 -8.42 9.56 5.45
CA ARG A 398 -9.51 9.59 4.47
C ARG A 398 -10.19 8.23 4.35
N ARG A 399 -9.43 7.13 4.36
CA ARG A 399 -9.95 5.76 4.36
C ARG A 399 -10.86 5.50 5.56
N ALA A 400 -10.45 5.93 6.75
CA ALA A 400 -11.28 5.83 7.96
C ALA A 400 -12.57 6.66 7.85
N ASP A 401 -12.50 7.87 7.28
CA ASP A 401 -13.69 8.69 7.01
C ASP A 401 -14.65 8.02 6.03
N ILE A 402 -14.15 7.41 4.96
CA ILE A 402 -14.95 6.67 3.97
C ILE A 402 -15.67 5.49 4.65
N VAL A 403 -14.99 4.74 5.51
CA VAL A 403 -15.62 3.65 6.29
C VAL A 403 -16.76 4.18 7.16
N ARG A 404 -16.55 5.30 7.86
CA ARG A 404 -17.58 5.95 8.68
C ARG A 404 -18.79 6.37 7.84
N ILE A 405 -18.56 7.00 6.68
CA ILE A 405 -19.61 7.39 5.74
C ILE A 405 -20.37 6.15 5.23
N GLY A 406 -19.65 5.10 4.84
CA GLY A 406 -20.23 3.85 4.35
C GLY A 406 -21.15 3.18 5.36
N ARG A 407 -20.70 3.06 6.62
CA ARG A 407 -21.52 2.52 7.72
C ARG A 407 -22.79 3.35 7.93
N ALA A 408 -22.69 4.68 7.94
CA ALA A 408 -23.84 5.56 8.10
C ALA A 408 -24.85 5.43 6.94
N LEU A 409 -24.38 5.29 5.70
CA LEU A 409 -25.24 5.07 4.54
C LEU A 409 -25.97 3.72 4.62
N ARG A 410 -25.28 2.65 5.02
CA ARG A 410 -25.91 1.33 5.21
C ARG A 410 -26.97 1.34 6.30
N LEU A 411 -26.72 1.98 7.44
CA LEU A 411 -27.73 2.13 8.49
C LEU A 411 -28.99 2.85 7.97
N ARG A 412 -28.81 3.89 7.15
CA ARG A 412 -29.93 4.61 6.51
C ARG A 412 -30.65 3.77 5.46
N LEU A 413 -29.93 2.92 4.73
CA LEU A 413 -30.51 1.99 3.75
C LEU A 413 -31.33 0.89 4.46
N ALA A 414 -30.77 0.29 5.51
CA ALA A 414 -31.47 -0.71 6.32
C ALA A 414 -32.72 -0.14 7.00
N ALA A 415 -32.66 1.10 7.51
CA ALA A 415 -33.82 1.78 8.07
C ALA A 415 -34.91 2.09 7.02
N ALA A 416 -34.54 2.25 5.76
CA ALA A 416 -35.49 2.44 4.65
C ALA A 416 -36.16 1.14 4.20
N ALA A 417 -35.45 0.01 4.34
CA ALA A 417 -35.93 -1.31 3.96
C ALA A 417 -36.82 -1.97 5.03
N ARG A 418 -36.92 -1.39 6.24
CA ARG A 418 -37.84 -1.89 7.26
C ARG A 418 -39.27 -1.52 6.89
N PRO A 419 -40.22 -2.48 6.85
CA PRO A 419 -41.62 -2.15 6.66
C PRO A 419 -42.06 -1.21 7.78
N ARG A 420 -42.71 -0.09 7.43
CA ARG A 420 -43.35 0.76 8.42
C ARG A 420 -44.38 -0.12 9.13
N ARG A 421 -44.20 -0.37 10.44
CA ARG A 421 -45.27 -0.95 11.23
C ARG A 421 -46.50 -0.09 10.99
N PRO A 422 -47.66 -0.65 10.61
CA PRO A 422 -48.88 0.14 10.57
C PRO A 422 -49.02 0.77 11.96
N PHE A 423 -49.20 2.09 11.99
CA PHE A 423 -49.65 2.75 13.19
C PHE A 423 -50.93 2.03 13.60
N ALA A 424 -50.91 1.32 14.73
CA ALA A 424 -52.15 0.90 15.36
C ALA A 424 -52.91 2.21 15.60
N ALA A 425 -54.07 2.33 14.95
CA ALA A 425 -54.97 3.44 15.22
C ALA A 425 -55.23 3.44 16.74
N PRO A 426 -55.09 4.58 17.44
CA PRO A 426 -55.55 4.66 18.82
C PRO A 426 -57.04 4.32 18.84
N GLY A 427 -57.42 3.47 19.80
CA GLY A 427 -58.68 2.72 19.90
C GLY A 427 -59.92 3.38 19.29
N GLN A 428 -60.62 2.58 18.49
CA GLN A 428 -62.08 2.62 18.40
C GLN A 428 -62.65 1.57 19.32
#